data_AF-A0A8T3M884-F1
#
_entry.id   AF-A0A8T3M884-F1
#
_cell.length_a   1.000
_cell.length_b   1.000
_cell.length_c   1.000
_cell.angle_alpha   90.00
_cell.angle_beta   90.00
_cell.angle_gamma   90.00
#
_symmetry.space_group_name_H-M   'P 1'
#
loop_
_entity.id
_entity.type
_entity.pdbx_description
1 polymer ?
#
loop_
_entity_poly.entity_id
_entity_poly.type
_entity_poly.pdbx_seq_one_letter_code
_entity_poly.pdbx_strand_id
1 'polypeptide(L)'
;MSLRPNPPKMVTVLIALALLAAGVAGTLIDLESVSDIITGLSLPRGIERDVLGLIADRTIAYACLLASPLLLVLGSLLPGI
;
A
#
# COMPACT_ATOMS: atom_id res chain seq x y z
N MET A 1 -4.78 -12.06 -29.64
CA MET A 1 -5.16 -12.52 -28.29
C MET A 1 -6.25 -11.61 -27.77
N SER A 2 -7.49 -12.10 -27.64
CA SER A 2 -8.59 -11.33 -27.08
C SER A 2 -8.50 -11.43 -25.56
N LEU A 3 -8.15 -10.33 -24.90
CA LEU A 3 -8.26 -10.20 -23.45
C LEU A 3 -9.76 -10.22 -23.12
N ARG A 4 -10.23 -11.31 -22.51
CA ARG A 4 -11.58 -11.37 -21.97
C ARG A 4 -11.52 -10.73 -20.58
N PRO A 5 -12.24 -9.62 -20.33
CA PRO A 5 -12.29 -9.03 -19.01
C PRO A 5 -12.85 -10.05 -18.03
N ASN A 6 -12.05 -10.44 -17.02
CA ASN A 6 -12.50 -11.24 -15.91
C ASN A 6 -12.50 -10.35 -14.66
N PRO A 7 -13.56 -10.31 -13.83
CA PRO A 7 -13.52 -9.52 -12.61
C PRO A 7 -12.38 -10.02 -11.69
N PRO A 8 -11.52 -9.12 -11.18
CA PRO A 8 -10.50 -9.49 -10.21
C PRO A 8 -11.15 -10.04 -8.94
N LYS A 9 -10.43 -10.93 -8.23
CA LYS A 9 -10.96 -11.49 -6.99
C LYS A 9 -11.11 -10.41 -5.93
N MET A 10 -12.06 -10.61 -5.03
CA MET A 10 -12.29 -9.69 -3.90
C MET A 10 -11.03 -9.51 -3.04
N VAL A 11 -10.20 -10.55 -2.93
CA VAL A 11 -8.91 -10.51 -2.22
C VAL A 11 -7.91 -9.56 -2.90
N THR A 12 -7.79 -9.61 -4.23
CA THR A 12 -6.93 -8.71 -5.01
C THR A 12 -7.38 -7.27 -4.88
N VAL A 13 -8.69 -7.04 -4.90
CA VAL A 13 -9.27 -5.71 -4.68
C VAL A 13 -8.92 -5.20 -3.29
N LEU A 14 -9.06 -6.03 -2.24
CA LEU A 14 -8.72 -5.65 -0.87
C LEU A 14 -7.23 -5.31 -0.72
N ILE A 15 -6.34 -6.10 -1.32
CA ILE A 15 -4.88 -5.82 -1.29
C ILE A 15 -4.57 -4.52 -2.04
N ALA A 16 -5.14 -4.31 -3.22
CA ALA A 16 -4.96 -3.08 -3.98
C ALA A 16 -5.46 -1.85 -3.20
N LEU A 17 -6.55 -1.99 -2.45
CA LEU A 17 -7.11 -0.92 -1.63
C LEU A 17 -6.23 -0.62 -0.41
N ALA A 18 -5.66 -1.65 0.22
CA ALA A 18 -4.68 -1.50 1.30
C ALA A 18 -3.40 -0.82 0.81
N LEU A 19 -2.88 -1.21 -0.36
CA LEU A 19 -1.72 -0.58 -0.99
C LEU A 19 -2.00 0.87 -1.38
N LEU A 20 -3.20 1.16 -1.89
CA LEU A 20 -3.61 2.53 -2.20
C LEU A 20 -3.61 3.38 -0.93
N ALA A 21 -4.24 2.89 0.14
CA ALA A 21 -4.30 3.59 1.41
C ALA A 21 -2.90 3.84 2.00
N ALA A 22 -2.02 2.84 1.96
CA ALA A 22 -0.63 2.96 2.41
C ALA A 22 0.17 3.96 1.57
N GLY A 23 0.03 3.92 0.24
CA GLY A 23 0.70 4.85 -0.66
C GLY A 23 0.20 6.29 -0.51
N VAL A 24 -1.10 6.49 -0.37
CA VAL A 24 -1.72 7.80 -0.10
C VAL A 24 -1.27 8.34 1.25
N ALA A 25 -1.29 7.49 2.29
CA ALA A 25 -0.83 7.87 3.63
C ALA A 25 0.66 8.29 3.60
N GLY A 26 1.52 7.50 2.98
CA GLY A 26 2.96 7.80 2.90
C GLY A 26 3.34 8.96 1.97
N THR A 27 2.43 9.45 1.12
CA THR A 27 2.69 10.60 0.21
C THR A 27 2.02 11.89 0.64
N LEU A 28 0.82 11.84 1.20
CA LEU A 28 0.04 13.02 1.58
C LEU A 28 0.12 13.36 3.07
N ILE A 29 0.46 12.40 3.93
CA ILE A 29 0.57 12.63 5.37
C ILE A 29 2.03 12.91 5.71
N ASP A 30 2.28 14.02 6.41
CA ASP A 30 3.62 14.36 6.87
C ASP A 30 4.15 13.34 7.87
N LEU A 31 5.46 13.10 7.80
CA LEU A 31 6.16 12.13 8.64
C LEU A 31 5.94 12.39 10.14
N GLU A 32 5.79 13.66 10.51
CA GLU A 32 5.55 14.10 11.87
C GLU A 32 4.21 13.58 12.41
N SER A 33 3.13 13.73 11.63
CA SER A 33 1.81 13.20 11.97
C SER A 33 1.79 11.67 12.05
N VAL A 34 2.56 11.00 11.19
CA VAL A 34 2.70 9.54 11.25
C VAL A 34 3.49 9.10 12.48
N SER A 35 4.54 9.86 12.84
CA SER A 35 5.33 9.60 14.04
C SER A 35 4.53 9.75 15.33
N ASP A 36 3.62 10.73 15.40
CA ASP A 36 2.72 10.94 16.54
C ASP A 36 1.73 9.78 16.73
N ILE A 37 1.22 9.22 15.63
CA ILE A 37 0.32 8.06 15.67
C ILE A 37 1.09 6.81 16.14
N ILE A 38 2.30 6.59 15.62
CA ILE A 38 3.13 5.43 15.95
C ILE A 38 3.64 5.49 17.39
N THR A 39 4.10 6.66 17.85
CA THR A 39 4.48 6.88 19.26
C THR A 39 3.27 6.72 20.18
N GLY A 40 2.08 7.19 19.77
CA GLY A 40 0.82 7.03 20.50
C GLY A 40 0.33 5.59 20.61
N LEU A 41 0.70 4.71 19.66
CA LEU A 41 0.40 3.28 19.67
C LEU A 41 1.29 2.47 20.65
N SER A 42 2.22 3.13 21.35
CA SER A 42 3.10 2.52 22.35
C SER A 42 3.85 1.28 21.82
N LEU A 43 4.21 1.31 20.53
CA LEU A 43 4.92 0.23 19.86
C LEU A 43 6.31 0.02 20.49
N PRO A 44 6.84 -1.22 20.53
CA PRO A 44 8.21 -1.47 20.95
C PRO A 44 9.17 -0.63 20.10
N ARG A 45 10.11 0.09 20.73
CA ARG A 45 11.03 1.04 20.08
C ARG A 45 11.79 0.49 18.85
N GLY A 46 11.99 -0.83 18.78
CA GLY A 46 12.58 -1.49 17.61
C GLY A 46 11.66 -1.48 16.39
N ILE A 47 10.38 -1.80 16.57
CA ILE A 47 9.36 -1.83 15.51
C ILE A 47 9.03 -0.41 15.07
N GLU A 48 8.93 0.52 16.01
CA GLU A 48 8.70 1.94 15.72
C GLU A 48 9.78 2.51 14.78
N ARG A 49 11.05 2.21 15.04
CA ARG A 49 12.17 2.73 14.23
C ARG A 49 12.21 2.11 12.83
N ASP A 50 11.92 0.82 12.71
CA ASP A 50 11.81 0.14 11.42
C ASP A 50 10.62 0.66 10.61
N VAL A 51 9.46 0.84 11.24
CA VAL A 51 8.25 1.38 10.61
C VAL A 51 8.47 2.82 10.16
N LEU A 52 9.07 3.66 11.01
CA LEU A 52 9.44 5.03 10.64
C LEU A 52 10.47 5.06 9.49
N GLY A 53 11.44 4.15 9.49
CA GLY A 53 12.40 4.02 8.39
C GLY A 53 11.74 3.63 7.07
N LEU A 54 10.79 2.70 7.11
CA LEU A 54 9.98 2.29 5.95
C LEU A 54 9.06 3.40 5.44
N ILE A 55 8.53 4.24 6.33
CA ILE A 55 7.63 5.35 5.96
C ILE A 55 8.42 6.58 5.50
N ALA A 56 9.61 6.82 6.05
CA ALA A 56 10.53 7.86 5.60
C ALA A 56 10.95 7.66 4.13
N ASP A 57 10.99 6.41 3.69
CA ASP A 57 11.29 6.07 2.31
C ASP A 57 10.06 6.31 1.42
N ARG A 58 9.88 7.56 0.98
CA ARG A 58 8.83 7.97 0.02
C ARG A 58 8.80 7.09 -1.23
N THR A 59 9.91 6.46 -1.58
CA THR A 59 10.01 5.51 -2.70
C THR A 59 9.04 4.33 -2.52
N ILE A 60 8.87 3.84 -1.29
CA ILE A 60 7.95 2.75 -0.96
C ILE A 60 6.50 3.23 -1.08
N ALA A 61 6.21 4.45 -0.61
CA ALA A 61 4.87 5.04 -0.75
C ALA A 61 4.46 5.20 -2.22
N TYR A 62 5.37 5.69 -3.07
CA TYR A 62 5.14 5.77 -4.51
C TYR A 62 5.03 4.38 -5.17
N ALA A 63 5.83 3.41 -4.73
CA ALA A 63 5.73 2.04 -5.21
C ALA A 63 4.36 1.43 -4.88
N CYS A 64 3.82 1.67 -3.69
CA CYS A 64 2.47 1.24 -3.30
C CYS A 64 1.36 1.91 -4.14
N LEU A 65 1.49 3.22 -4.40
CA LEU A 65 0.56 3.96 -5.27
C LEU A 65 0.54 3.42 -6.70
N LEU A 66 1.71 3.04 -7.22
CA LEU A 66 1.83 2.47 -8.57
C LEU A 66 1.36 1.01 -8.59
N ALA A 67 1.71 0.22 -7.57
CA ALA A 67 1.37 -1.19 -7.47
C ALA A 67 -0.15 -1.43 -7.33
N SER A 68 -0.88 -0.53 -6.65
CA SER A 68 -2.33 -0.65 -6.46
C SER A 68 -3.14 -0.78 -7.78
N PRO A 69 -3.10 0.20 -8.72
CA PRO A 69 -3.81 0.08 -9.99
C PRO A 69 -3.22 -1.05 -10.84
N LEU A 70 -1.93 -1.33 -10.73
CA LEU A 70 -1.26 -2.39 -11.49
C LEU A 70 -1.76 -3.78 -11.07
N LEU A 71 -2.00 -4.01 -9.77
CA LEU A 71 -2.61 -5.23 -9.24
C LEU A 71 -4.04 -5.44 -9.72
N LEU A 72 -4.85 -4.37 -9.80
CA LEU A 72 -6.21 -4.45 -10.31
C LEU A 72 -6.23 -4.77 -11.81
N VAL A 73 -5.35 -4.13 -12.58
CA VAL A 73 -5.20 -4.41 -14.01
C VAL A 73 -4.73 -5.85 -14.21
N LEU A 74 -3.71 -6.31 -13.49
CA LEU A 74 -3.22 -7.69 -13.57
C LEU A 74 -4.26 -8.71 -13.13
N GLY A 75 -4.96 -8.48 -12.01
CA GLY A 75 -6.04 -9.34 -11.53
C GLY A 75 -7.23 -9.41 -12.50
N SER A 76 -7.47 -8.34 -13.27
CA SER A 76 -8.51 -8.35 -14.31
C SER A 76 -8.12 -9.13 -15.58
N LEU A 77 -6.82 -9.33 -15.81
CA LEU A 77 -6.26 -9.98 -16.99
C LEU A 77 -5.87 -11.44 -16.75
N LEU A 78 -5.48 -11.80 -15.52
CA LEU A 78 -5.04 -13.13 -15.11
C LEU A 78 -6.11 -13.78 -14.22
N PRO A 79 -6.96 -14.68 -14.77
CA PRO A 79 -7.94 -15.39 -13.97
C PRO A 79 -7.23 -16.28 -12.94
N GLY A 80 -7.32 -15.90 -11.66
CA GLY A 80 -6.70 -16.66 -10.57
C GLY A 80 -6.11 -15.79 -9.48
N ILE A 81 -5.74 -14.54 -9.79
CA ILE A 81 -5.12 -13.59 -8.86
C ILE A 81 -6.09 -12.48 -8.49
#